data_AF-A0A7C2EJF3-F1
#
_entry.id   AF-A0A7C2EJF3-F1
#
_cell.length_a   1.000
_cell.length_b   1.000
_cell.length_c   1.000
_cell.angle_alpha   90.00
_cell.angle_beta   90.00
_cell.angle_gamma   90.00
#
_symmetry.space_group_name_H-M   'P 1'
#
loop_
_entity.id
_entity.type
_entity.pdbx_description
1 polymer ?
#
loop_
_entity_poly.entity_id
_entity_poly.type
_entity_poly.pdbx_seq_one_letter_code
_entity_poly.pdbx_strand_id
1 'polypeptide(L)'
;MKSSLFQPCACGSGKNFGDCCGKKVVTIEQLRWRTAARELKQKLGFFAQQPVFTEAAVWAQHLYLSGIAGSLFSLDHNFIGERCFEWFIFDFPVTGKETIIDLFRQMATPGLNEREAALLKWWSKAPNAFYEVKAVGARAVLVEDILTGDLFC
;
A
#
# COMPACT_ATOMS: atom_id res chain seq x y z
N MET A 1 -12.57 -16.83 29.58
CA MET A 1 -11.97 -15.84 28.64
C MET A 1 -10.50 -15.69 28.98
N LYS A 2 -9.57 -16.25 28.17
CA LYS A 2 -8.13 -16.01 28.37
C LYS A 2 -7.81 -14.59 27.90
N SER A 3 -7.26 -13.77 28.78
CA SER A 3 -6.84 -12.41 28.48
C SER A 3 -5.75 -12.43 27.39
N SER A 4 -6.04 -11.89 26.21
CA SER A 4 -5.13 -11.83 25.05
C SER A 4 -3.91 -10.93 25.27
N LEU A 5 -3.85 -10.18 26.38
CA LEU A 5 -2.81 -9.20 26.67
C LEU A 5 -1.43 -9.82 26.92
N PHE A 6 -1.38 -11.04 27.45
CA PHE A 6 -0.12 -11.73 27.77
C PHE A 6 0.38 -12.66 26.67
N GLN A 7 -0.32 -12.72 25.53
CA GLN A 7 0.16 -13.52 24.40
C GLN A 7 1.24 -12.76 23.61
N PRO A 8 2.19 -13.48 22.97
CA PRO A 8 3.15 -12.86 22.06
C PRO A 8 2.41 -12.06 20.99
N CYS A 9 2.88 -10.85 20.72
CA CYS A 9 2.25 -9.97 19.75
C CYS A 9 2.44 -10.52 18.33
N ALA A 10 1.35 -10.66 17.59
CA ALA A 10 1.33 -11.21 16.23
C ALA A 10 2.12 -10.37 15.20
N CYS A 11 2.57 -9.16 15.57
CA CYS A 11 3.43 -8.33 14.72
C CYS A 11 4.90 -8.77 14.68
N GLY A 12 5.27 -9.83 15.41
CA GLY A 12 6.64 -10.38 15.39
C GLY A 12 7.66 -9.64 16.25
N SER A 13 7.23 -8.67 17.08
CA SER A 13 8.14 -7.86 17.90
C SER A 13 8.76 -8.59 19.10
N GLY A 14 8.32 -9.83 19.39
CA GLY A 14 8.73 -10.61 20.56
C GLY A 14 8.18 -10.10 21.91
N LYS A 15 7.39 -9.01 21.91
CA LYS A 15 6.75 -8.45 23.11
C LYS A 15 5.35 -9.04 23.31
N ASN A 16 4.84 -8.96 24.54
CA ASN A 16 3.43 -9.29 24.82
C ASN A 16 2.50 -8.30 24.11
N PHE A 17 1.34 -8.78 23.65
CA PHE A 17 0.36 -7.99 22.90
C PHE A 17 -0.04 -6.71 23.64
N GLY A 18 -0.35 -6.81 24.94
CA GLY A 18 -0.74 -5.67 25.76
C GLY A 18 0.30 -4.55 25.87
N ASP A 19 1.59 -4.89 25.77
CA ASP A 19 2.72 -3.95 25.82
C ASP A 19 3.22 -3.49 24.45
N CYS A 20 2.67 -4.09 23.39
CA CYS A 20 2.99 -3.82 22.00
C CYS A 20 1.75 -3.25 21.28
N CYS A 21 1.19 -3.96 20.30
CA CYS A 21 0.06 -3.48 19.49
C CYS A 21 -1.25 -3.35 20.27
N GLY A 22 -1.35 -3.94 21.45
CA GLY A 22 -2.48 -3.83 22.37
C GLY A 22 -2.48 -2.54 23.21
N LYS A 23 -1.40 -1.75 23.21
CA LYS A 23 -1.43 -0.40 23.79
C LYS A 23 -2.30 0.49 22.92
N LYS A 24 -3.43 0.94 23.49
CA LYS A 24 -4.34 1.92 22.85
C LYS A 24 -3.80 3.36 22.85
N VAL A 25 -2.55 3.58 23.26
CA VAL A 25 -1.96 4.91 23.35
C VAL A 25 -1.28 5.23 22.03
N VAL A 26 -1.92 6.10 21.24
CA VAL A 26 -1.34 6.68 20.04
C VAL A 26 -0.74 8.03 20.43
N THR A 27 0.51 8.29 20.05
CA THR A 27 1.09 9.62 20.25
C THR A 27 0.42 10.63 19.32
N ILE A 28 0.34 11.90 19.73
CA ILE A 28 -0.20 12.99 18.89
C ILE A 28 0.53 13.05 17.54
N GLU A 29 1.85 12.81 17.55
CA GLU A 29 2.65 12.81 16.32
C GLU A 29 2.27 11.67 15.38
N GLN A 30 2.08 10.44 15.90
CA GLN A 30 1.57 9.32 15.10
C GLN A 30 0.18 9.62 14.51
N LEU A 31 -0.69 10.30 15.27
CA LEU A 31 -2.01 10.70 14.78
C LEU A 31 -1.88 11.69 13.62
N ARG A 32 -0.99 12.70 13.73
CA ARG A 32 -0.72 13.69 12.67
C ARG A 32 -0.22 13.04 11.38
N TRP A 33 0.73 12.11 11.48
CA TRP A 33 1.22 11.37 10.30
C TRP A 33 0.14 10.50 9.66
N ARG A 34 -0.70 9.83 10.45
CA ARG A 34 -1.84 9.06 9.94
C ARG A 34 -2.86 9.94 9.22
N THR A 35 -3.17 11.11 9.79
CA THR A 35 -4.07 12.07 9.16
C THR A 35 -3.51 12.56 7.83
N ALA A 36 -2.24 13.00 7.81
CA ALA A 36 -1.58 13.43 6.58
C ALA A 36 -1.53 12.33 5.51
N ALA A 37 -1.27 11.07 5.91
CA ALA A 37 -1.29 9.94 4.98
C ALA A 37 -2.69 9.69 4.39
N ARG A 38 -3.74 9.80 5.22
CA ARG A 38 -5.12 9.66 4.75
C ARG A 38 -5.50 10.79 3.78
N GLU A 39 -5.17 12.03 4.12
CA GLU A 39 -5.44 13.20 3.27
C GLU A 39 -4.69 13.10 1.94
N LEU A 40 -3.41 12.71 1.96
CA LEU A 40 -2.63 12.49 0.75
C LEU A 40 -3.23 11.38 -0.13
N LYS A 41 -3.66 10.24 0.46
CA LYS A 41 -4.34 9.18 -0.29
C LYS A 41 -5.62 9.67 -0.96
N GLN A 42 -6.41 10.49 -0.27
CA GLN A 42 -7.62 11.08 -0.85
C GLN A 42 -7.27 12.00 -2.03
N LYS A 43 -6.29 12.90 -1.88
CA LYS A 43 -5.84 13.80 -2.95
C LYS A 43 -5.32 13.02 -4.17
N LEU A 44 -4.51 11.99 -3.97
CA LEU A 44 -4.05 11.08 -5.03
C LEU A 44 -5.23 10.38 -5.70
N GLY A 45 -6.19 9.86 -4.93
CA GLY A 45 -7.38 9.21 -5.47
C GLY A 45 -8.24 10.15 -6.33
N PHE A 46 -8.45 11.39 -5.89
CA PHE A 46 -9.17 12.39 -6.68
C PHE A 46 -8.42 12.76 -7.96
N PHE A 47 -7.10 12.90 -7.90
CA PHE A 47 -6.28 13.17 -9.08
C PHE A 47 -6.31 12.02 -10.08
N ALA A 48 -6.20 10.76 -9.61
CA ALA A 48 -6.27 9.57 -10.44
C ALA A 48 -7.61 9.39 -11.17
N GLN A 49 -8.69 9.96 -10.63
CA GLN A 49 -10.04 9.90 -11.21
C GLN A 49 -10.32 10.99 -12.25
N GLN A 50 -9.35 11.86 -12.56
CA GLN A 50 -9.55 12.89 -13.58
C GLN A 50 -9.82 12.25 -14.96
N PRO A 51 -10.72 12.83 -15.78
CA PRO A 51 -11.11 12.25 -17.08
C PRO A 51 -9.95 11.96 -18.04
N VAL A 52 -8.86 12.72 -17.94
CA VAL A 52 -7.63 12.52 -18.74
C VAL A 52 -7.00 11.14 -18.52
N PHE A 53 -7.27 10.50 -17.38
CA PHE A 53 -6.72 9.18 -17.03
C PHE A 53 -7.71 8.03 -17.24
N THR A 54 -8.93 8.30 -17.72
CA THR A 54 -9.97 7.26 -17.85
C THR A 54 -9.55 6.11 -18.75
N GLU A 55 -8.94 6.40 -19.90
CA GLU A 55 -8.47 5.35 -20.82
C GLU A 55 -7.39 4.48 -20.14
N ALA A 56 -6.38 5.11 -19.53
CA ALA A 56 -5.32 4.41 -18.80
C ALA A 56 -5.87 3.55 -17.66
N ALA A 57 -6.88 4.02 -16.93
CA ALA A 57 -7.53 3.28 -15.85
C ALA A 57 -8.24 2.02 -16.36
N VAL A 58 -8.91 2.09 -17.52
CA VAL A 58 -9.55 0.92 -18.15
C VAL A 58 -8.50 -0.12 -18.56
N TRP A 59 -7.39 0.31 -19.17
CA TRP A 59 -6.28 -0.57 -19.53
C TRP A 59 -5.64 -1.23 -18.30
N ALA A 60 -5.37 -0.44 -17.25
CA ALA A 60 -4.81 -0.94 -16.01
C ALA A 60 -5.70 -2.00 -15.37
N GLN A 61 -7.02 -1.77 -15.31
CA GLN A 61 -7.97 -2.73 -14.78
C GLN A 61 -7.98 -4.04 -15.58
N HIS A 62 -7.98 -3.95 -16.92
CA HIS A 62 -7.95 -5.13 -17.77
C HIS A 62 -6.67 -5.96 -17.54
N LEU A 63 -5.51 -5.31 -17.50
CA LEU A 63 -4.21 -5.95 -17.24
C LEU A 63 -4.15 -6.58 -15.85
N TYR A 64 -4.58 -5.86 -14.81
CA TYR A 64 -4.57 -6.36 -13.45
C TYR A 64 -5.46 -7.60 -13.29
N LEU A 65 -6.71 -7.53 -13.77
CA LEU A 65 -7.69 -8.62 -13.63
C LEU A 65 -7.33 -9.85 -14.47
N SER A 66 -6.72 -9.66 -15.64
CA SER A 66 -6.23 -10.77 -16.46
C SER A 66 -5.01 -11.45 -15.83
N GLY A 67 -4.13 -10.71 -15.13
CA GLY A 67 -2.95 -11.24 -14.46
C GLY A 67 -3.23 -12.03 -13.19
N ILE A 68 -4.27 -11.67 -12.42
CA ILE A 68 -4.64 -12.38 -11.17
C ILE A 68 -5.58 -13.59 -11.39
N ALA A 69 -5.82 -13.97 -12.65
CA ALA A 69 -6.79 -15.00 -12.97
C ALA A 69 -6.38 -16.37 -12.43
N GLY A 70 -7.17 -16.93 -11.51
CA GLY A 70 -7.13 -18.35 -11.13
C GLY A 70 -7.03 -18.67 -9.63
N SER A 71 -6.51 -17.77 -8.78
CA SER A 71 -6.34 -18.05 -7.34
C SER A 71 -6.95 -17.02 -6.38
N LEU A 72 -7.12 -15.76 -6.83
CA LEU A 72 -7.57 -14.64 -5.98
C LEU A 72 -9.05 -14.31 -6.13
N PHE A 73 -9.80 -14.96 -7.03
CA PHE A 73 -11.24 -14.72 -7.21
C PHE A 73 -12.12 -15.12 -6.01
N SER A 74 -11.55 -15.82 -5.01
CA SER A 74 -12.20 -16.07 -3.73
C SER A 74 -12.15 -14.87 -2.78
N LEU A 75 -11.35 -13.84 -3.10
CA LEU A 75 -11.28 -12.61 -2.34
C LEU A 75 -12.43 -11.66 -2.68
N ASP A 76 -12.75 -10.81 -1.71
CA ASP A 76 -13.77 -9.78 -1.84
C ASP A 76 -13.50 -8.86 -3.04
N HIS A 77 -14.52 -8.63 -3.87
CA HIS A 77 -14.40 -7.81 -5.09
C HIS A 77 -14.00 -6.36 -4.78
N ASN A 78 -14.41 -5.80 -3.65
CA ASN A 78 -13.99 -4.44 -3.27
C ASN A 78 -12.50 -4.43 -2.93
N PHE A 79 -12.02 -5.44 -2.18
CA PHE A 79 -10.59 -5.58 -1.91
C PHE A 79 -9.76 -5.68 -3.21
N ILE A 80 -10.20 -6.48 -4.19
CA ILE A 80 -9.52 -6.58 -5.49
C ILE A 80 -9.52 -5.22 -6.21
N GLY A 81 -10.66 -4.52 -6.21
CA GLY A 81 -10.79 -3.19 -6.80
C GLY A 81 -9.87 -2.15 -6.14
N GLU A 82 -9.81 -2.13 -4.81
CA GLU A 82 -8.91 -1.24 -4.05
C GLU A 82 -7.44 -1.51 -4.37
N ARG A 83 -7.04 -2.79 -4.49
CA ARG A 83 -5.66 -3.18 -4.83
C ARG A 83 -5.30 -2.80 -6.26
N CYS A 84 -6.23 -3.02 -7.21
CA CYS A 84 -6.06 -2.57 -8.58
C CYS A 84 -5.90 -1.04 -8.65
N PHE A 85 -6.68 -0.29 -7.88
CA PHE A 85 -6.62 1.17 -7.86
C PHE A 85 -5.33 1.68 -7.19
N GLU A 86 -4.88 1.03 -6.12
CA GLU A 86 -3.57 1.32 -5.51
C GLU A 86 -2.45 1.05 -6.53
N TRP A 87 -2.41 -0.11 -7.16
CA TRP A 87 -1.43 -0.41 -8.21
C TRP A 87 -1.46 0.60 -9.38
N PHE A 88 -2.66 1.01 -9.81
CA PHE A 88 -2.82 2.04 -10.85
C PHE A 88 -2.17 3.39 -10.46
N ILE A 89 -2.29 3.80 -9.20
CA ILE A 89 -1.74 5.06 -8.72
C ILE A 89 -0.20 5.02 -8.65
N PHE A 90 0.34 3.91 -8.17
CA PHE A 90 1.73 3.84 -7.74
C PHE A 90 2.68 3.24 -8.79
N ASP A 91 2.21 2.32 -9.64
CA ASP A 91 3.10 1.49 -10.46
C ASP A 91 2.71 1.45 -11.95
N PHE A 92 1.45 1.74 -12.29
CA PHE A 92 1.02 1.71 -13.68
C PHE A 92 1.48 2.96 -14.45
N PRO A 93 2.18 2.81 -15.58
CA PRO A 93 2.59 3.94 -16.41
C PRO A 93 1.39 4.52 -17.17
N VAL A 94 1.08 5.78 -16.91
CA VAL A 94 -0.08 6.48 -17.50
C VAL A 94 0.33 7.39 -18.65
N THR A 95 1.55 7.93 -18.62
CA THR A 95 2.10 8.74 -19.71
C THR A 95 3.56 8.40 -19.91
N GLY A 96 3.88 7.66 -20.97
CA GLY A 96 5.23 7.15 -21.21
C GLY A 96 5.67 6.19 -20.10
N LYS A 97 6.53 6.66 -19.18
CA LYS A 97 7.01 5.89 -18.01
C LYS A 97 6.50 6.45 -16.68
N GLU A 98 5.75 7.56 -16.69
CA GLU A 98 5.33 8.26 -15.50
C GLU A 98 4.04 7.66 -14.94
N THR A 99 4.01 7.48 -13.63
CA THR A 99 2.85 6.99 -12.87
C THR A 99 1.97 8.16 -12.42
N ILE A 100 0.77 7.87 -11.90
CA ILE A 100 -0.09 8.91 -11.32
C ILE A 100 0.62 9.64 -10.16
N ILE A 101 1.33 8.92 -9.29
CA ILE A 101 2.04 9.55 -8.17
C ILE A 101 3.19 10.46 -8.65
N ASP A 102 3.85 10.14 -9.76
CA ASP A 102 4.86 11.00 -10.37
C ASP A 102 4.24 12.29 -10.92
N LEU A 103 3.17 12.15 -11.71
CA LEU A 103 2.45 13.28 -12.29
C LEU A 103 1.84 14.18 -11.19
N PHE A 104 1.27 13.58 -10.16
CA PHE A 104 0.74 14.30 -9.00
C PHE A 104 1.84 15.09 -8.30
N ARG A 105 3.03 14.51 -8.12
CA ARG A 105 4.16 15.19 -7.50
C ARG A 105 4.65 16.39 -8.30
N GLN A 106 4.60 16.33 -9.63
CA GLN A 106 4.97 17.43 -10.51
C GLN A 106 3.95 18.59 -10.47
N MET A 107 2.66 18.28 -10.30
CA MET A 107 1.59 19.28 -10.39
C MET A 107 1.11 19.83 -9.03
N ALA A 108 1.15 19.04 -7.95
CA ALA A 108 0.41 19.31 -6.72
C ALA A 108 1.22 20.02 -5.61
N THR A 109 2.47 20.41 -5.87
CA THR A 109 3.35 20.98 -4.84
C THR A 109 2.77 22.20 -4.08
N PRO A 110 1.94 23.09 -4.68
CA PRO A 110 1.41 24.25 -3.94
C PRO A 110 0.34 23.93 -2.87
N GLY A 111 -0.25 22.72 -2.84
CA GLY A 111 -1.43 22.39 -2.02
C GLY A 111 -1.20 21.35 -0.91
N LEU A 112 0.05 20.97 -0.64
CA LEU A 112 0.40 19.95 0.35
C LEU A 112 1.02 20.59 1.60
N ASN A 113 0.64 20.10 2.77
CA ASN A 113 1.37 20.42 3.99
C ASN A 113 2.71 19.68 4.04
N GLU A 114 3.58 20.07 4.98
CA GLU A 114 4.94 19.50 5.09
C GLU A 114 4.97 17.98 5.24
N ARG A 115 4.03 17.40 6.01
CA ARG A 115 3.96 15.94 6.22
C ARG A 115 3.47 15.23 4.96
N GLU A 116 2.49 15.79 4.27
CA GLU A 116 2.02 15.26 2.99
C GLU A 116 3.13 15.31 1.93
N ALA A 117 3.88 16.41 1.86
CA ALA A 117 5.02 16.54 0.94
C ALA A 117 6.13 15.53 1.26
N ALA A 118 6.43 15.31 2.54
CA ALA A 118 7.38 14.30 2.99
C ALA A 118 6.91 12.88 2.63
N LEU A 119 5.64 12.56 2.90
CA LEU A 119 5.04 11.28 2.54
C LEU A 119 5.08 11.06 1.02
N LEU A 120 4.68 12.04 0.22
CA LEU A 120 4.70 11.95 -1.24
C LEU A 120 6.09 11.65 -1.78
N LYS A 121 7.13 12.30 -1.22
CA LYS A 121 8.53 12.03 -1.59
C LYS A 121 8.97 10.61 -1.24
N TRP A 122 8.49 10.06 -0.13
CA TRP A 122 8.82 8.69 0.28
C TRP A 122 8.06 7.66 -0.56
N TRP A 123 6.76 7.88 -0.74
CA TRP A 123 5.86 7.01 -1.45
C TRP A 123 6.18 6.93 -2.94
N SER A 124 6.63 8.02 -3.58
CA SER A 124 7.09 7.98 -4.98
C SER A 124 8.37 7.16 -5.19
N LYS A 125 8.92 6.55 -4.14
CA LYS A 125 10.10 5.67 -4.20
C LYS A 125 9.82 4.28 -3.64
N ALA A 126 8.58 4.00 -3.26
CA ALA A 126 8.15 2.73 -2.71
C ALA A 126 7.26 2.03 -3.73
N PRO A 127 7.84 1.23 -4.65
CA PRO A 127 7.01 0.44 -5.57
C PRO A 127 6.16 -0.55 -4.78
N ASN A 128 4.95 -0.86 -5.26
CA ASN A 128 4.22 -1.98 -4.69
C ASN A 128 4.89 -3.28 -5.14
N ALA A 129 5.49 -3.99 -4.18
CA ALA A 129 6.00 -5.33 -4.39
C ALA A 129 5.01 -6.34 -3.79
N PHE A 130 4.74 -7.39 -4.55
CA PHE A 130 3.85 -8.46 -4.13
C PHE A 130 4.69 -9.67 -3.78
N TYR A 131 4.49 -10.20 -2.58
CA TYR A 131 5.30 -11.29 -2.06
C TYR A 131 4.44 -12.49 -1.74
N GLU A 132 4.83 -13.66 -2.22
CA GLU A 132 4.29 -14.95 -1.77
C GLU A 132 5.17 -15.50 -0.64
N VAL A 133 4.54 -15.83 0.50
CA VAL A 133 5.25 -16.48 1.61
C VAL A 133 5.52 -17.94 1.25
N LYS A 134 6.78 -18.32 1.13
CA LYS A 134 7.22 -19.69 0.81
C LYS A 134 7.50 -20.53 2.05
N ALA A 135 8.04 -19.91 3.09
CA ALA A 135 8.29 -20.59 4.36
C ALA A 135 8.26 -19.63 5.54
N VAL A 136 7.81 -20.11 6.69
CA VAL A 136 7.80 -19.36 7.96
C VAL A 136 8.75 -20.02 8.93
N GLY A 137 9.86 -19.34 9.24
CA GLY A 137 10.80 -19.75 10.28
C GLY A 137 10.47 -19.11 11.64
N ALA A 138 11.22 -19.50 12.68
CA ALA A 138 11.00 -18.96 14.04
C ALA A 138 11.32 -17.46 14.18
N ARG A 139 12.15 -16.89 13.28
CA ARG A 139 12.59 -15.49 13.32
C ARG A 139 12.60 -14.78 11.95
N ALA A 140 12.28 -15.49 10.88
CA ALA A 140 12.37 -14.98 9.51
C ALA A 140 11.27 -15.61 8.64
N VAL A 141 10.93 -14.94 7.55
CA VAL A 141 9.94 -15.42 6.57
C VAL A 141 10.63 -15.41 5.23
N LEU A 142 10.67 -16.56 4.57
CA LEU A 142 11.11 -16.65 3.19
C LEU A 142 9.95 -16.20 2.31
N VAL A 143 10.17 -15.14 1.54
CA VAL A 143 9.21 -14.60 0.58
C VAL A 143 9.78 -14.61 -0.82
N GLU A 144 8.93 -14.91 -1.81
CA GLU A 144 9.23 -14.74 -3.24
C GLU A 144 8.49 -13.51 -3.73
N ASP A 145 9.17 -12.60 -4.42
CA ASP A 145 8.51 -11.56 -5.19
C ASP A 145 7.82 -12.20 -6.39
N ILE A 146 6.49 -12.13 -6.45
CA ILE A 146 5.71 -12.82 -7.49
C ILE A 146 5.90 -12.21 -8.89
N LEU A 147 6.43 -10.99 -8.98
CA LEU A 147 6.66 -10.31 -10.26
C LEU A 147 8.05 -10.62 -10.82
N THR A 148 9.07 -10.75 -9.96
CA THR A 148 10.46 -10.96 -10.37
C THR A 148 10.93 -12.41 -10.21
N GLY A 149 10.31 -13.18 -9.31
CA GLY A 149 10.75 -14.51 -8.89
C GLY A 149 11.90 -14.49 -7.88
N ASP A 150 12.33 -13.31 -7.41
CA ASP A 150 13.43 -13.17 -6.47
C ASP A 150 13.02 -13.61 -5.05
N LEU A 151 13.94 -14.28 -4.33
CA LEU A 151 13.72 -14.76 -2.96
C LEU A 151 14.40 -13.86 -1.91
N PHE A 152 13.67 -13.54 -0.84
CA PHE A 152 14.11 -12.71 0.28
C PHE A 152 13.81 -13.41 1.63
N CYS A 153 14.66 -13.22 2.63
CA CYS A 153 14.56 -13.86 3.97
C CYS A 153 14.80 -12.85 5.09
#